data_AF-A0A2N1UAT2-F1
#
_entry.id   AF-A0A2N1UAT2-F1
#
_cell.length_a   1.000
_cell.length_b   1.000
_cell.length_c   1.000
_cell.angle_alpha   90.00
_cell.angle_beta   90.00
_cell.angle_gamma   90.00
#
_symmetry.space_group_name_H-M   'P 1'
#
loop_
_entity.id
_entity.type
_entity.pdbx_description
1 polymer ?
#
loop_
_entity_poly.entity_id
_entity_poly.type
_entity_poly.pdbx_seq_one_letter_code
_entity_poly.pdbx_strand_id
1 'polypeptide(L)'
;MIFKFYFQSNRAQTNLIEGLQMQNTIVTGVNKVLREIRLGTEFVVPDLSEQSTILVFSDFENNTVAIFPVLNKDLTKNESENIYDLYRYKAVTKTFDLSAPVHDPENLDLLCSDISDINFRLANARSLTITFAFKRAGKSYQTITEGSLMNSGDVK
;
A
#
# COMPACT_ATOMS: atom_id res chain seq x y z
N MET A 1 15.88 49.20 -3.59
CA MET A 1 15.43 48.44 -4.78
C MET A 1 15.39 46.97 -4.40
N ILE A 2 14.22 46.41 -4.12
CA ILE A 2 14.06 45.00 -3.73
C ILE A 2 13.75 44.22 -5.02
N PHE A 3 14.70 43.40 -5.46
CA PHE A 3 14.47 42.45 -6.56
C PHE A 3 13.59 41.31 -6.02
N LYS A 4 12.31 41.32 -6.40
CA LYS A 4 11.45 40.14 -6.26
C LYS A 4 11.74 39.21 -7.43
N PHE A 5 12.47 38.13 -7.17
CA PHE A 5 12.56 37.02 -8.12
C PHE A 5 11.22 36.30 -8.18
N TYR A 6 10.44 36.55 -9.23
CA TYR A 6 9.33 35.69 -9.60
C TYR A 6 9.92 34.46 -10.28
N PHE A 7 10.11 33.37 -9.53
CA PHE A 7 10.31 32.06 -10.12
C PHE A 7 8.99 31.63 -10.76
N GLN A 8 8.75 32.01 -12.02
CA GLN A 8 7.79 31.31 -12.85
C GLN A 8 8.46 30.00 -13.27
N SER A 9 8.23 28.91 -12.52
CA SER A 9 8.61 27.59 -13.01
C SER A 9 7.90 27.37 -14.35
N ASN A 10 8.68 27.10 -15.39
CA ASN A 10 8.12 26.83 -16.71
C ASN A 10 7.24 25.58 -16.60
N ARG A 11 6.10 25.49 -17.30
CA ARG A 11 5.15 24.35 -17.18
C ARG A 11 5.83 23.00 -17.32
N ALA A 12 6.86 22.91 -18.17
CA ALA A 12 7.69 21.73 -18.33
C ALA A 12 8.46 21.33 -17.05
N GLN A 13 8.98 22.29 -16.29
CA GLN A 13 9.68 22.02 -15.02
C GLN A 13 8.71 21.56 -13.94
N THR A 14 7.53 22.17 -13.83
CA THR A 14 6.49 21.73 -12.89
C THR A 14 6.06 20.28 -13.19
N ASN A 15 5.80 19.95 -14.45
CA ASN A 15 5.42 18.59 -14.87
C ASN A 15 6.51 17.55 -14.57
N LEU A 16 7.80 17.92 -14.73
CA LEU A 16 8.92 17.06 -14.40
C LEU A 16 9.04 16.82 -12.89
N ILE A 17 8.89 17.87 -12.07
CA ILE A 17 8.93 17.77 -10.61
C ILE A 17 7.81 16.87 -10.11
N GLU A 18 6.58 17.05 -10.59
CA GLU A 18 5.44 16.18 -10.26
C GLU A 18 5.70 14.71 -10.63
N GLY A 19 6.28 14.46 -11.81
CA GLY A 19 6.64 13.11 -12.25
C GLY A 19 7.69 12.45 -11.35
N LEU A 20 8.71 13.20 -10.95
CA LEU A 20 9.75 12.72 -10.02
C LEU A 20 9.20 12.47 -8.62
N GLN A 21 8.35 13.36 -8.12
CA GLN A 21 7.64 13.17 -6.85
C GLN A 21 6.81 11.88 -6.89
N MET A 22 6.08 11.64 -7.99
CA MET A 22 5.28 10.45 -8.14
C MET A 22 6.13 9.18 -8.19
N GLN A 23 7.24 9.17 -8.94
CA GLN A 23 8.16 8.02 -8.96
C GLN A 23 8.70 7.71 -7.56
N ASN A 24 9.04 8.74 -6.78
CA ASN A 24 9.48 8.55 -5.40
C ASN A 24 8.36 7.98 -4.51
N THR A 25 7.13 8.46 -4.64
CA THR A 25 5.95 7.92 -3.93
C THR A 25 5.73 6.45 -4.26
N ILE A 26 5.79 6.09 -5.55
CA ILE A 26 5.62 4.71 -6.01
C ILE A 26 6.70 3.82 -5.40
N VAL A 27 7.98 4.18 -5.56
CA VAL A 27 9.10 3.36 -5.07
C VAL A 27 9.05 3.21 -3.54
N THR A 28 8.79 4.30 -2.82
CA THR A 28 8.71 4.28 -1.36
C THR A 28 7.53 3.45 -0.87
N GLY A 29 6.35 3.62 -1.49
CA GLY A 29 5.14 2.87 -1.15
C GLY A 29 5.28 1.38 -1.40
N VAL A 30 5.76 1.00 -2.59
CA VAL A 30 6.02 -0.40 -2.96
C VAL A 30 7.01 -1.03 -2.00
N ASN A 31 8.11 -0.35 -1.68
CA ASN A 31 9.11 -0.87 -0.75
C ASN A 31 8.58 -1.06 0.67
N LYS A 32 7.73 -0.15 1.16
CA LYS A 32 7.06 -0.30 2.46
C LYS A 32 6.17 -1.54 2.47
N VAL A 33 5.33 -1.74 1.45
CA VAL A 33 4.46 -2.92 1.35
C VAL A 33 5.28 -4.22 1.27
N LEU A 34 6.32 -4.26 0.43
CA LEU A 34 7.21 -5.42 0.33
C LEU A 34 7.92 -5.72 1.65
N ARG A 35 8.28 -4.69 2.43
CA ARG A 35 8.88 -4.86 3.75
C ARG A 35 7.91 -5.53 4.71
N GLU A 36 6.65 -5.08 4.76
CA GLU A 36 5.61 -5.70 5.58
C GLU A 36 5.40 -7.17 5.19
N ILE A 37 5.31 -7.47 3.89
CA ILE A 37 5.14 -8.84 3.40
C ILE A 37 6.35 -9.72 3.78
N ARG A 38 7.58 -9.21 3.73
CA ARG A 38 8.76 -9.99 4.16
C ARG A 38 8.77 -10.30 5.65
N LEU A 39 8.03 -9.54 6.46
CA LEU A 39 7.87 -9.80 7.89
C LEU A 39 6.71 -10.75 8.20
N GLY A 40 5.94 -11.14 7.17
CA GLY A 40 4.85 -12.08 7.30
C GLY A 40 5.30 -13.53 7.24
N THR A 41 4.58 -14.38 7.96
CA THR A 41 4.81 -15.83 8.06
C THR A 41 3.61 -16.59 7.50
N GLU A 42 2.44 -16.43 8.11
CA GLU A 42 1.21 -17.16 7.73
C GLU A 42 0.29 -16.24 6.95
N PHE A 43 0.19 -16.46 5.64
CA PHE A 43 -0.62 -15.60 4.77
C PHE A 43 -1.99 -16.20 4.50
N VAL A 44 -3.02 -15.38 4.68
CA VAL A 44 -4.37 -15.64 4.19
C VAL A 44 -4.47 -14.99 2.82
N VAL A 45 -4.17 -15.78 1.79
CA VAL A 45 -4.18 -15.33 0.38
C VAL A 45 -5.39 -15.96 -0.31
N PRO A 46 -6.10 -15.25 -1.20
CA PRO A 46 -7.06 -15.87 -2.11
C PRO A 46 -6.42 -16.99 -2.94
N ASP A 47 -7.24 -17.92 -3.45
CA ASP A 47 -6.80 -19.04 -4.28
C ASP A 47 -5.97 -18.58 -5.49
N LEU A 48 -5.18 -19.50 -6.09
CA LEU A 48 -4.29 -19.23 -7.24
C LEU A 48 -4.96 -18.47 -8.41
N SER A 49 -6.27 -18.62 -8.58
CA SER A 49 -7.07 -17.98 -9.63
C SER A 49 -7.71 -16.65 -9.23
N GLU A 50 -7.66 -16.28 -7.94
CA GLU A 50 -8.37 -15.14 -7.39
C GLU A 50 -7.45 -13.96 -7.08
N GLN A 51 -8.00 -12.75 -7.18
CA GLN A 51 -7.34 -11.52 -6.80
C GLN A 51 -8.04 -10.96 -5.57
N SER A 52 -7.25 -10.47 -4.61
CA SER A 52 -7.78 -9.78 -3.44
C SER A 52 -7.22 -8.37 -3.38
N THR A 53 -8.05 -7.44 -2.93
CA THR A 53 -7.67 -6.06 -2.64
C THR A 53 -7.11 -5.91 -1.21
N ILE A 54 -7.31 -6.92 -0.37
CA ILE A 54 -6.85 -6.97 1.03
C ILE A 54 -5.89 -8.14 1.20
N LEU A 55 -4.76 -7.91 1.89
CA LEU A 55 -3.84 -8.96 2.27
C LEU A 55 -3.80 -9.09 3.79
N VAL A 56 -4.01 -10.29 4.31
CA VAL A 56 -3.95 -10.58 5.75
C VAL A 56 -2.89 -11.64 6.01
N PHE A 57 -2.06 -11.43 7.01
CA PHE A 57 -1.02 -12.38 7.40
C PHE A 57 -0.62 -12.24 8.87
N SER A 58 0.09 -13.23 9.40
CA SER A 58 0.71 -13.14 10.74
C SER A 58 2.16 -12.67 10.64
N ASP A 59 2.63 -11.89 11.61
CA ASP A 59 4.06 -11.57 11.75
C ASP A 59 4.81 -12.62 12.60
N PHE A 60 6.13 -12.48 12.73
CA PHE A 60 6.98 -13.35 13.56
C PHE A 60 6.66 -13.31 15.07
N GLU A 61 5.87 -12.34 15.52
CA GLU A 61 5.42 -12.22 16.91
C GLU A 61 4.00 -12.80 17.11
N ASN A 62 3.45 -13.46 16.09
CA ASN A 62 2.07 -13.98 16.01
C ASN A 62 0.99 -12.89 16.13
N ASN A 63 1.28 -11.66 15.70
CA ASN A 63 0.27 -10.61 15.55
C ASN A 63 -0.39 -10.72 14.18
N THR A 64 -1.67 -10.39 14.09
CA THR A 64 -2.36 -10.34 12.79
C THR A 64 -2.11 -9.00 12.14
N VAL A 65 -1.62 -9.01 10.91
CA VAL A 65 -1.36 -7.83 10.09
C VAL A 65 -2.30 -7.83 8.89
N ALA A 66 -2.95 -6.71 8.63
CA ALA A 66 -3.82 -6.51 7.47
C ALA A 66 -3.34 -5.30 6.66
N ILE A 67 -3.23 -5.46 5.35
CA ILE A 67 -2.96 -4.40 4.39
C ILE A 67 -4.21 -4.19 3.54
N PHE A 68 -4.76 -2.97 3.54
CA PHE A 68 -6.01 -2.66 2.85
C PHE A 68 -6.09 -1.20 2.40
N PRO A 69 -6.77 -0.92 1.28
CA PRO A 69 -7.02 0.45 0.84
C PRO A 69 -8.23 1.06 1.57
N VAL A 70 -8.12 2.36 1.87
CA VAL A 70 -9.19 3.19 2.43
C VAL A 70 -9.39 4.38 1.52
N LEU A 71 -10.65 4.69 1.17
CA LEU A 71 -10.96 5.78 0.25
C LEU A 71 -10.52 7.14 0.83
N ASN A 72 -9.63 7.83 0.12
CA ASN A 72 -9.23 9.19 0.44
C ASN A 72 -10.21 10.17 -0.25
N LYS A 73 -11.13 10.73 0.54
CA LYS A 73 -12.18 11.63 0.03
C LYS A 73 -11.63 12.92 -0.57
N ASP A 74 -10.50 13.41 -0.10
CA ASP A 74 -9.93 14.68 -0.56
C ASP A 74 -9.22 14.51 -1.89
N LEU A 75 -8.39 13.47 -2.02
CA LEU A 75 -7.74 13.12 -3.29
C LEU A 75 -8.77 12.70 -4.35
N THR A 76 -9.80 11.95 -3.95
CA THR A 76 -10.88 11.53 -4.84
C THR A 76 -11.60 12.71 -5.48
N LYS A 77 -11.86 13.78 -4.69
CA LYS A 77 -12.47 15.01 -5.22
C LYS A 77 -11.56 15.73 -6.21
N ASN A 78 -10.25 15.75 -5.96
CA ASN A 78 -9.29 16.44 -6.81
C ASN A 78 -9.08 15.73 -8.16
N GLU A 79 -9.05 14.39 -8.15
CA GLU A 79 -8.83 13.58 -9.36
C GLU A 79 -10.12 13.21 -10.11
N SER A 80 -11.30 13.45 -9.50
CA SER A 80 -12.62 13.00 -10.01
C SER A 80 -12.73 11.48 -10.22
N GLU A 81 -11.88 10.71 -9.54
CA GLU A 81 -11.83 9.25 -9.55
C GLU A 81 -11.52 8.74 -8.14
N ASN A 82 -11.88 7.49 -7.83
CA ASN A 82 -11.63 6.92 -6.50
C ASN A 82 -10.12 6.77 -6.28
N ILE A 83 -9.60 7.51 -5.30
CA ILE A 83 -8.22 7.43 -4.84
C ILE A 83 -8.22 6.91 -3.41
N TYR A 84 -7.32 5.98 -3.14
CA TYR A 84 -7.19 5.27 -1.89
C TYR A 84 -5.83 5.54 -1.24
N ASP A 85 -5.86 5.50 0.09
CA ASP A 85 -4.69 5.37 0.96
C ASP A 85 -4.56 3.92 1.40
N LEU A 86 -3.36 3.35 1.25
CA LEU A 86 -3.05 2.00 1.67
C LEU A 86 -2.54 2.01 3.10
N TYR A 87 -3.27 1.33 3.98
CA TYR A 87 -2.93 1.21 5.38
C TYR A 87 -2.44 -0.19 5.72
N ARG A 88 -1.58 -0.26 6.74
CA ARG A 88 -1.28 -1.45 7.51
C ARG A 88 -1.95 -1.33 8.87
N TYR A 89 -2.71 -2.34 9.28
CA TYR A 89 -3.17 -2.50 10.66
C TYR A 89 -2.48 -3.70 11.29
N LYS A 90 -1.93 -3.55 12.50
CA LYS A 90 -1.31 -4.64 13.27
C LYS A 90 -2.11 -4.90 14.56
N ALA A 91 -2.86 -5.99 14.61
CA ALA A 91 -3.56 -6.42 15.81
C ALA A 91 -2.60 -7.19 16.74
N VAL A 92 -2.26 -6.59 17.88
CA VAL A 92 -1.39 -7.22 18.87
C VAL A 92 -2.17 -8.30 19.62
N THR A 93 -1.87 -9.57 19.32
CA THR A 93 -2.63 -10.73 19.83
C THR A 93 -2.48 -10.91 21.34
N LYS A 94 -1.35 -10.49 21.91
CA LYS A 94 -1.10 -10.57 23.37
C LYS A 94 -2.05 -9.73 24.20
N THR A 95 -2.59 -8.65 23.63
CA THR A 95 -3.51 -7.71 24.29
C THR A 95 -4.92 -7.80 23.72
N PHE A 96 -5.16 -8.78 22.85
CA PHE A 96 -6.45 -8.96 22.20
C PHE A 96 -7.46 -9.57 23.17
N ASP A 97 -8.47 -8.80 23.53
CA ASP A 97 -9.61 -9.26 24.34
C ASP A 97 -10.82 -9.53 23.42
N LEU A 98 -11.25 -10.78 23.37
CA LEU A 98 -12.40 -11.20 22.57
C LEU A 98 -13.71 -10.56 23.08
N SER A 99 -13.77 -10.21 24.37
CA SER A 99 -14.96 -9.62 24.99
C SER A 99 -15.09 -8.11 24.72
N ALA A 100 -14.00 -7.46 24.32
CA ALA A 100 -13.95 -6.06 23.93
C ALA A 100 -12.91 -5.88 22.81
N PRO A 101 -13.27 -6.17 21.55
CA PRO A 101 -12.38 -5.94 20.42
C PRO A 101 -12.19 -4.42 20.23
N VAL A 102 -11.21 -3.85 20.92
CA VAL A 102 -10.89 -2.43 20.83
C VAL A 102 -10.05 -2.21 19.57
N HIS A 103 -10.57 -1.40 18.66
CA HIS A 103 -9.79 -0.86 17.56
C HIS A 103 -8.79 0.15 18.13
N ASP A 104 -7.50 -0.16 18.03
CA ASP A 104 -6.44 0.76 18.46
C ASP A 104 -5.94 1.58 17.27
N PRO A 105 -6.24 2.90 17.21
CA PRO A 105 -5.80 3.75 16.11
C PRO A 105 -4.27 3.85 15.98
N GLU A 106 -3.52 3.59 17.07
CA GLU A 106 -2.05 3.66 17.04
C GLU A 106 -1.40 2.54 16.23
N ASN A 107 -2.13 1.44 16.00
CA ASN A 107 -1.63 0.31 15.23
C ASN A 107 -1.85 0.43 13.71
N LEU A 108 -2.43 1.56 13.27
CA LEU A 108 -2.73 1.87 11.88
C LEU A 108 -1.64 2.76 11.27
N ASP A 109 -0.87 2.23 10.32
CA ASP A 109 0.22 2.94 9.64
C ASP A 109 -0.08 3.15 8.16
N LEU A 110 0.14 4.38 7.66
CA LEU A 110 0.02 4.70 6.24
C LEU A 110 1.24 4.17 5.47
N LEU A 111 1.01 3.22 4.57
CA LEU A 111 2.04 2.68 3.69
C LEU A 111 2.24 3.58 2.48
N CYS A 112 1.15 3.90 1.77
CA CYS A 112 1.20 4.67 0.54
C CYS A 112 -0.12 5.38 0.26
N SER A 113 -0.08 6.41 -0.56
CA SER A 113 -1.22 7.22 -1.01
C SER A 113 -1.22 7.31 -2.53
N ASP A 114 -2.21 8.01 -3.10
CA ASP A 114 -2.37 8.19 -4.55
C ASP A 114 -2.63 6.86 -5.30
N ILE A 115 -3.22 5.86 -4.64
CA ILE A 115 -3.53 4.55 -5.25
C ILE A 115 -4.92 4.61 -5.89
N SER A 116 -5.04 4.26 -7.17
CA SER A 116 -6.34 4.07 -7.82
C SER A 116 -6.83 2.64 -7.75
N ASP A 117 -5.93 1.66 -7.72
CA ASP A 117 -6.26 0.24 -7.55
C ASP A 117 -5.08 -0.56 -6.98
N ILE A 118 -5.35 -1.62 -6.22
CA ILE A 118 -4.35 -2.55 -5.72
C ILE A 118 -4.89 -3.98 -5.71
N ASN A 119 -4.10 -4.90 -6.26
CA ASN A 119 -4.45 -6.31 -6.33
C ASN A 119 -3.29 -7.20 -5.87
N PHE A 120 -3.60 -8.12 -4.97
CA PHE A 120 -2.75 -9.19 -4.47
C PHE A 120 -3.21 -10.50 -5.10
N ARG A 121 -2.29 -11.22 -5.75
CA ARG A 121 -2.55 -12.52 -6.37
C ARG A 121 -1.43 -13.48 -6.06
N LEU A 122 -1.76 -14.70 -5.66
CA LEU A 122 -0.76 -15.75 -5.48
C LEU A 122 -0.13 -16.08 -6.84
N ALA A 123 1.20 -15.94 -6.96
CA ALA A 123 1.92 -16.29 -8.17
C ALA A 123 2.32 -17.77 -8.18
N ASN A 124 2.70 -18.27 -7.01
CA ASN A 124 2.92 -19.67 -6.70
C ASN A 124 2.82 -19.88 -5.17
N ALA A 125 3.01 -21.10 -4.69
CA ALA A 125 2.92 -21.43 -3.25
C ALA A 125 3.85 -20.62 -2.32
N ARG A 126 4.84 -19.90 -2.87
CA ARG A 126 5.87 -19.15 -2.13
C ARG A 126 5.99 -17.69 -2.54
N SER A 127 5.16 -17.18 -3.44
CA SER A 127 5.22 -15.78 -3.84
C SER A 127 3.87 -15.19 -4.23
N LEU A 128 3.78 -13.89 -4.04
CA LEU A 128 2.61 -13.06 -4.28
C LEU A 128 2.95 -12.00 -5.34
N THR A 129 2.21 -11.95 -6.43
CA THR A 129 2.20 -10.81 -7.34
C THR A 129 1.36 -9.70 -6.74
N ILE A 130 1.92 -8.49 -6.70
CA ILE A 130 1.24 -7.28 -6.25
C ILE A 130 1.20 -6.31 -7.41
N THR A 131 0.00 -5.91 -7.80
CA THR A 131 -0.22 -4.90 -8.84
C THR A 131 -0.71 -3.63 -8.17
N PHE A 132 0.02 -2.55 -8.33
CA PHE A 132 -0.38 -1.22 -7.90
C PHE A 132 -0.71 -0.35 -9.10
N ALA A 133 -1.85 0.30 -9.07
CA ALA A 133 -2.18 1.41 -9.95
C ALA A 133 -2.23 2.68 -9.11
N PHE A 134 -1.50 3.70 -9.56
CA PHE A 134 -1.44 5.00 -8.95
C PHE A 134 -2.01 6.06 -9.87
N LYS A 135 -2.58 7.11 -9.30
CA LYS A 135 -3.10 8.24 -10.04
C LYS A 135 -2.89 9.55 -9.31
N ARG A 136 -2.35 10.53 -10.05
CA ARG A 136 -2.13 11.89 -9.55
C ARG A 136 -2.05 12.89 -10.70
N ALA A 137 -2.68 14.04 -10.53
CA ALA A 137 -2.77 15.11 -11.51
C ALA A 137 -3.21 14.61 -12.91
N GLY A 138 -4.18 13.70 -12.96
CA GLY A 138 -4.70 13.12 -14.20
C GLY A 138 -3.76 12.13 -14.91
N LYS A 139 -2.60 11.81 -14.33
CA LYS A 139 -1.67 10.80 -14.85
C LYS A 139 -1.81 9.50 -14.10
N SER A 140 -1.80 8.39 -14.83
CA SER A 140 -1.85 7.04 -14.26
C SER A 140 -0.49 6.36 -14.37
N TYR A 141 -0.10 5.66 -13.31
CA TYR A 141 1.14 4.90 -13.24
C TYR A 141 0.83 3.49 -12.74
N GLN A 142 1.37 2.47 -13.38
CA GLN A 142 1.17 1.10 -12.96
C GLN A 142 2.52 0.46 -12.66
N THR A 143 2.58 -0.32 -11.59
CA THR A 143 3.75 -1.12 -11.25
C THR A 143 3.33 -2.50 -10.77
N ILE A 144 4.11 -3.50 -11.15
CA ILE A 144 3.91 -4.89 -10.76
C ILE A 144 5.17 -5.32 -10.05
N THR A 145 5.00 -5.91 -8.87
CA THR A 145 6.11 -6.44 -8.07
C THR A 145 5.77 -7.80 -7.50
N GLU A 146 6.78 -8.51 -7.03
CA GLU A 146 6.64 -9.84 -6.45
C GLU A 146 7.17 -9.82 -5.00
N GLY A 147 6.30 -10.22 -4.08
CA GLY A 147 6.64 -10.43 -2.67
C GLY A 147 6.89 -11.91 -2.41
N SER A 148 8.04 -12.24 -1.82
CA SER A 148 8.33 -13.60 -1.35
C SER A 148 7.57 -13.88 -0.06
N LEU A 149 6.89 -15.02 0.00
CA LEU A 149 6.22 -15.53 1.20
C LEU A 149 7.24 -16.41 1.93
N MET A 150 7.89 -15.85 2.95
CA MET A 150 8.83 -16.63 3.78
C MET A 150 8.01 -17.44 4.78
N ASN A 151 8.04 -18.77 4.67
CA ASN A 151 7.29 -19.71 5.50
C ASN A 151 5.76 -19.67 5.33
N SER A 152 5.25 -19.75 4.09
CA SER A 152 3.95 -20.41 3.91
C SER A 152 4.10 -21.83 4.44
N GLY A 153 3.68 -22.05 5.70
CA GLY A 153 3.74 -23.36 6.33
C GLY A 153 3.10 -24.35 5.39
N ASP A 154 3.74 -25.51 5.20
CA ASP A 154 3.06 -26.68 4.64
C ASP A 154 1.70 -26.77 5.33
N VAL A 155 0.62 -26.52 4.59
CA VAL A 155 -0.72 -26.92 5.02
C VAL A 155 -0.69 -28.44 4.96
N LYS A 156 -0.39 -29.07 6.10
CA LYS A 156 -0.58 -30.49 6.32
C LYS A 156 -2.03 -30.79 6.64
#